data_AF-A0A0F9NX28-F1
#
_entry.id   AF-A0A0F9NX28-F1
#
_cell.length_a   1.000
_cell.length_b   1.000
_cell.length_c   1.000
_cell.angle_alpha   90.00
_cell.angle_beta   90.00
_cell.angle_gamma   90.00
#
_symmetry.space_group_name_H-M   'P 1'
#
loop_
_entity.id
_entity.type
_entity.pdbx_description
1 polymer ?
#
loop_
_entity_poly.entity_id
_entity_poly.type
_entity_poly.pdbx_seq_one_letter_code
_entity_poly.pdbx_strand_id
1 'polypeptide(L)'
;IDLTQFKRWYNQAGTPRLVVKQDYDAQQGIFSLNIEQLAPLNQPDNAPLHIPFAIELLDAQGHSVPLSFAGNRVDHVLDVTNKQQSFSFDGLTAKPVAVLLEDFSAPCIVQQQTTQADLLHIMRFARSDFSRWDAQQQLFISAVKAAIKTPTQNLLDDEVINALRSLVIEKQGDLALIAELLKLPSFDTLAAEFTVIPVDEIVAITQQFEQQIAGQLHREFTACYQSLIDDGSVSAAAVAVRALKGMCLHYLAKINELENNQLLISAANSHNMTNVLAALSAVVKADSSLASELLNQFDSQWRHDVLVMDKWFALQAMQGADNAIANIEKLYQHPCFDFSNPNRVRALVGSFSYFGCRWMIFRLFWLFVSFHK
;
A
#
# COMPACT_ATOMS: atom_id res chain seq x y z
N ILE A 1 -33.51 9.87 9.80
CA ILE A 1 -32.56 8.73 9.88
C ILE A 1 -32.89 7.95 11.14
N ASP A 2 -33.30 6.69 11.02
CA ASP A 2 -33.48 5.78 12.16
C ASP A 2 -32.17 5.02 12.41
N LEU A 3 -31.66 5.07 13.64
CA LEU A 3 -30.38 4.44 14.03
C LEU A 3 -30.58 3.24 14.96
N THR A 4 -31.81 2.74 15.10
CA THR A 4 -32.13 1.64 16.03
C THR A 4 -31.36 0.37 15.69
N GLN A 5 -31.31 -0.04 14.41
CA GLN A 5 -30.49 -1.18 13.98
C GLN A 5 -28.99 -0.85 14.02
N PHE A 6 -28.61 0.38 13.67
CA PHE A 6 -27.20 0.82 13.66
C PHE A 6 -26.52 0.66 15.03
N LYS A 7 -27.26 0.81 16.14
CA LYS A 7 -26.75 0.58 17.51
C LYS A 7 -26.12 -0.82 17.72
N ARG A 8 -26.44 -1.81 16.89
CA ARG A 8 -25.81 -3.15 16.95
C ARG A 8 -24.29 -3.10 16.77
N TRP A 9 -23.76 -2.13 16.02
CA TRP A 9 -22.32 -1.91 15.86
C TRP A 9 -21.57 -1.71 17.19
N TYR A 10 -22.25 -1.19 18.22
CA TYR A 10 -21.65 -0.96 19.54
C TYR A 10 -21.75 -2.19 20.47
N ASN A 11 -22.59 -3.17 20.11
CA ASN A 11 -22.92 -4.30 20.98
C ASN A 11 -22.45 -5.66 20.40
N GLN A 12 -22.05 -5.70 19.14
CA GLN A 12 -21.58 -6.91 18.46
C GLN A 12 -20.09 -6.80 18.16
N ALA A 13 -19.31 -7.76 18.63
CA ALA A 13 -17.89 -7.86 18.34
C ALA A 13 -17.63 -8.59 17.01
N GLY A 14 -16.41 -8.44 16.48
CA GLY A 14 -15.95 -9.12 15.26
C GLY A 14 -16.30 -8.37 13.97
N THR A 15 -15.56 -8.68 12.91
CA THR A 15 -15.70 -8.01 11.61
C THR A 15 -16.76 -8.70 10.75
N PRO A 16 -17.87 -8.04 10.39
CA PRO A 16 -18.89 -8.62 9.53
C PRO A 16 -18.33 -8.88 8.13
N ARG A 17 -18.91 -9.86 7.44
CA ARG A 17 -18.51 -10.21 6.07
C ARG A 17 -19.68 -10.04 5.12
N LEU A 18 -19.42 -9.54 3.93
CA LEU A 18 -20.40 -9.41 2.86
C LEU A 18 -20.01 -10.32 1.71
N VAL A 19 -20.95 -11.11 1.20
CA VAL A 19 -20.79 -11.79 -0.08
C VAL A 19 -21.60 -11.02 -1.11
N VAL A 20 -20.94 -10.53 -2.16
CA VAL A 20 -21.59 -9.75 -3.22
C VAL A 20 -21.52 -10.52 -4.53
N LYS A 21 -22.70 -10.80 -5.10
CA LYS A 21 -22.85 -11.38 -6.44
C LYS A 21 -23.40 -10.33 -7.39
N GLN A 22 -22.73 -10.18 -8.52
CA GLN A 22 -23.08 -9.23 -9.56
C GLN A 22 -23.71 -9.96 -10.74
N ASP A 23 -24.78 -9.40 -11.31
CA ASP A 23 -25.42 -9.91 -12.53
C ASP A 23 -25.77 -8.77 -13.48
N TYR A 24 -25.72 -9.01 -14.79
CA TYR A 24 -26.08 -8.01 -15.80
C TYR A 24 -26.95 -8.64 -16.90
N ASP A 25 -28.19 -8.19 -16.99
CA ASP A 25 -29.10 -8.50 -18.09
C ASP A 25 -28.89 -7.49 -19.22
N ALA A 26 -28.19 -7.91 -20.27
CA ALA A 26 -27.92 -7.08 -21.44
C ALA A 26 -29.16 -6.78 -22.29
N GLN A 27 -30.22 -7.59 -22.22
CA GLN A 27 -31.46 -7.32 -22.96
C GLN A 27 -32.27 -6.21 -22.31
N GLN A 28 -32.28 -6.18 -20.98
CA GLN A 28 -33.00 -5.17 -20.20
C GLN A 28 -32.13 -3.97 -19.81
N GLY A 29 -30.80 -4.08 -19.93
CA GLY A 29 -29.86 -3.07 -19.46
C GLY A 29 -29.87 -2.91 -17.95
N ILE A 30 -30.05 -4.02 -17.22
CA ILE A 30 -30.18 -4.03 -15.75
C ILE A 30 -28.96 -4.71 -15.12
N PHE A 31 -28.27 -3.98 -14.25
CA PHE A 31 -27.22 -4.51 -13.39
C PHE A 31 -27.77 -4.73 -11.98
N SER A 32 -27.49 -5.88 -11.37
CA SER A 32 -27.98 -6.21 -10.03
C SER A 32 -26.86 -6.65 -9.09
N LEU A 33 -26.89 -6.13 -7.86
CA LEU A 33 -26.05 -6.52 -6.75
C LEU A 33 -26.88 -7.32 -5.75
N ASN A 34 -26.54 -8.59 -5.57
CA ASN A 34 -27.11 -9.44 -4.52
C ASN A 34 -26.10 -9.53 -3.37
N ILE A 35 -26.44 -8.93 -2.24
CA ILE A 35 -25.56 -8.79 -1.08
C ILE A 35 -26.08 -9.68 0.06
N GLU A 36 -25.21 -10.54 0.58
CA GLU A 36 -25.46 -11.36 1.76
C GLU A 36 -24.56 -10.94 2.93
N GLN A 37 -25.15 -10.58 4.07
CA GLN A 37 -24.46 -10.37 5.32
C GLN A 37 -24.21 -11.69 6.04
N LEU A 38 -22.94 -11.96 6.34
CA LEU A 38 -22.50 -13.09 7.15
C LEU A 38 -21.92 -12.58 8.47
N ALA A 39 -22.29 -13.26 9.55
CA ALA A 39 -21.71 -13.01 10.86
C ALA A 39 -20.18 -13.26 10.85
N PRO A 40 -19.42 -12.58 11.73
CA PRO A 40 -18.01 -12.89 11.96
C PRO A 40 -17.82 -14.35 12.36
N LEU A 41 -16.75 -15.00 11.90
CA LEU A 41 -16.49 -16.43 12.20
C LEU A 41 -16.41 -16.73 13.70
N ASN A 42 -15.83 -15.81 14.47
CA ASN A 42 -15.69 -15.92 15.92
C ASN A 42 -16.94 -15.49 16.70
N GLN A 43 -17.97 -14.99 16.01
CA GLN A 43 -19.23 -14.50 16.61
C GLN A 43 -20.43 -14.90 15.72
N PRO A 44 -20.71 -16.21 15.56
CA PRO A 44 -21.66 -16.72 14.57
C PRO A 44 -23.13 -16.34 14.85
N ASP A 45 -23.47 -15.99 16.09
CA ASP A 45 -24.83 -15.64 16.52
C ASP A 45 -25.17 -14.15 16.33
N ASN A 46 -24.25 -13.36 15.80
CA ASN A 46 -24.45 -11.93 15.56
C ASN A 46 -25.62 -11.68 14.57
N ALA A 47 -26.50 -10.73 14.90
CA ALA A 47 -27.59 -10.33 14.03
C ALA A 47 -27.08 -9.42 12.88
N PRO A 48 -27.82 -9.33 11.75
CA PRO A 48 -27.49 -8.41 10.65
C PRO A 48 -27.35 -6.96 11.12
N LEU A 49 -26.36 -6.26 10.57
CA LEU A 49 -26.10 -4.86 10.90
C LEU A 49 -26.84 -3.96 9.90
N HIS A 50 -26.91 -2.67 10.24
CA HIS A 50 -27.20 -1.63 9.25
C HIS A 50 -25.85 -1.19 8.70
N ILE A 51 -25.52 -1.67 7.51
CA ILE A 51 -24.23 -1.43 6.86
C ILE A 51 -24.45 -0.39 5.75
N PRO A 52 -23.91 0.84 5.91
CA PRO A 52 -23.86 1.78 4.79
C PRO A 52 -22.84 1.27 3.77
N PHE A 53 -23.31 0.94 2.57
CA PHE A 53 -22.51 0.31 1.53
C PHE A 53 -22.42 1.22 0.32
N ALA A 54 -21.38 2.06 0.29
CA ALA A 54 -21.15 3.00 -0.80
C ALA A 54 -20.67 2.28 -2.07
N ILE A 55 -21.23 2.67 -3.21
CA ILE A 55 -20.87 2.11 -4.52
C ILE A 55 -20.69 3.19 -5.58
N GLU A 56 -19.91 2.85 -6.59
CA GLU A 56 -19.83 3.57 -7.87
C GLU A 56 -19.89 2.54 -9.01
N LEU A 57 -20.57 2.88 -10.11
CA LEU A 57 -20.57 2.08 -11.33
C LEU A 57 -19.80 2.84 -12.42
N LEU A 58 -18.78 2.21 -12.99
CA LEU A 58 -17.97 2.78 -14.07
C LEU A 58 -18.37 2.17 -15.40
N ASP A 59 -18.55 3.01 -16.43
CA ASP A 59 -18.72 2.56 -17.81
C ASP A 59 -17.38 2.08 -18.42
N ALA A 60 -17.44 1.60 -19.66
CA ALA A 60 -16.26 1.10 -20.38
C ALA A 60 -15.21 2.20 -20.67
N GLN A 61 -15.58 3.48 -20.59
CA GLN A 61 -14.68 4.62 -20.76
C GLN A 61 -14.15 5.14 -19.42
N GLY A 62 -14.60 4.60 -18.30
CA GLY A 62 -14.20 5.01 -16.96
C GLY A 62 -15.01 6.18 -16.39
N HIS A 63 -16.17 6.52 -16.98
CA HIS A 63 -17.05 7.53 -16.39
C HIS A 63 -18.01 6.90 -15.38
N SER A 64 -18.27 7.62 -14.28
CA SER A 64 -19.29 7.24 -13.31
C SER A 64 -20.68 7.30 -13.96
N VAL A 65 -21.43 6.20 -13.84
CA VAL A 65 -22.80 6.11 -14.34
C VAL A 65 -23.78 6.54 -13.25
N PRO A 66 -24.78 7.40 -13.56
CA PRO A 66 -25.84 7.73 -12.61
C PRO A 66 -26.59 6.48 -12.13
N LEU A 67 -26.79 6.37 -10.82
CA LEU A 67 -27.52 5.26 -10.22
C LEU A 67 -29.03 5.55 -10.28
N SER A 68 -29.77 4.76 -11.05
CA SER A 68 -31.22 4.83 -11.15
C SER A 68 -31.86 3.46 -11.29
N PHE A 69 -33.13 3.36 -10.87
CA PHE A 69 -33.96 2.19 -11.12
C PHE A 69 -35.43 2.59 -11.22
N ALA A 70 -36.11 2.09 -12.26
CA ALA A 70 -37.52 2.35 -12.56
C ALA A 70 -37.87 3.85 -12.56
N GLY A 71 -36.98 4.68 -13.13
CA GLY A 71 -37.15 6.13 -13.22
C GLY A 71 -36.83 6.92 -11.94
N ASN A 72 -36.42 6.25 -10.86
CA ASN A 72 -36.04 6.90 -9.61
C ASN A 72 -34.52 6.91 -9.46
N ARG A 73 -33.97 8.01 -8.96
CA ARG A 73 -32.57 8.08 -8.55
C ARG A 73 -32.33 7.19 -7.33
N VAL A 74 -31.27 6.39 -7.37
CA VAL A 74 -30.80 5.58 -6.24
C VAL A 74 -29.59 6.30 -5.62
N ASP A 75 -29.49 6.29 -4.29
CA ASP A 75 -28.33 6.84 -3.59
C ASP A 75 -27.08 5.97 -3.84
N HIS A 76 -25.90 6.59 -3.82
CA HIS A 76 -24.63 5.88 -3.88
C HIS A 76 -24.35 5.07 -2.61
N VAL A 77 -24.93 5.44 -1.46
CA VAL A 77 -24.83 4.66 -0.22
C VAL A 77 -26.07 3.77 -0.08
N LEU A 78 -25.87 2.47 -0.25
CA LEU A 78 -26.92 1.46 -0.11
C LEU A 78 -27.08 1.04 1.35
N ASP A 79 -28.32 1.08 1.86
CA ASP A 79 -28.66 0.60 3.20
C ASP A 79 -28.81 -0.93 3.21
N VAL A 80 -27.71 -1.64 3.45
CA VAL A 80 -27.73 -3.11 3.59
C VAL A 80 -28.12 -3.44 5.03
N THR A 81 -29.40 -3.75 5.24
CA THR A 81 -29.99 -3.97 6.59
C THR A 81 -30.42 -5.41 6.80
N ASN A 82 -30.77 -6.12 5.73
CA ASN A 82 -31.20 -7.50 5.78
C ASN A 82 -30.03 -8.48 5.63
N LYS A 83 -30.26 -9.74 6.04
CA LYS A 83 -29.29 -10.83 5.84
C LYS A 83 -28.99 -11.04 4.36
N GLN A 84 -30.00 -10.94 3.50
CA GLN A 84 -29.84 -10.99 2.05
C GLN A 84 -30.69 -9.86 1.46
N GLN A 85 -30.11 -9.11 0.53
CA GLN A 85 -30.76 -7.95 -0.09
C GLN A 85 -30.23 -7.74 -1.51
N SER A 86 -31.12 -7.34 -2.42
CA SER A 86 -30.78 -7.07 -3.81
C SER A 86 -31.02 -5.61 -4.15
N PHE A 87 -30.11 -5.04 -4.93
CA PHE A 87 -30.20 -3.70 -5.48
C PHE A 87 -30.00 -3.79 -6.99
N SER A 88 -30.85 -3.11 -7.76
CA SER A 88 -30.82 -3.14 -9.21
C SER A 88 -30.70 -1.73 -9.76
N PHE A 89 -30.02 -1.60 -10.90
CA PHE A 89 -29.75 -0.35 -11.59
C PHE A 89 -30.05 -0.55 -13.07
N ASP A 90 -30.87 0.32 -13.67
CA ASP A 90 -31.31 0.23 -15.07
C ASP A 90 -30.67 1.32 -15.95
N GLY A 91 -30.97 1.28 -17.26
CA GLY A 91 -30.47 2.26 -18.22
C GLY A 91 -29.02 2.05 -18.65
N LEU A 92 -28.45 0.87 -18.38
CA LEU A 92 -27.06 0.55 -18.67
C LEU A 92 -26.92 -0.12 -20.04
N THR A 93 -26.12 0.46 -20.92
CA THR A 93 -25.88 -0.05 -22.28
C THR A 93 -24.87 -1.19 -22.36
N ALA A 94 -24.06 -1.37 -21.32
CA ALA A 94 -23.10 -2.44 -21.16
C ALA A 94 -22.93 -2.79 -19.67
N LYS A 95 -22.31 -3.93 -19.37
CA LYS A 95 -21.98 -4.32 -18.00
C LYS A 95 -21.00 -3.30 -17.41
N PRO A 96 -21.33 -2.63 -16.30
CA PRO A 96 -20.42 -1.71 -15.64
C PRO A 96 -19.37 -2.47 -14.83
N VAL A 97 -18.27 -1.78 -14.50
CA VAL A 97 -17.36 -2.20 -13.44
C VAL A 97 -17.82 -1.56 -12.13
N ALA A 98 -18.16 -2.38 -11.13
CA ALA A 98 -18.66 -1.90 -9.85
C ALA A 98 -17.51 -1.68 -8.84
N VAL A 99 -17.34 -0.44 -8.41
CA VAL A 99 -16.54 -0.08 -7.23
C VAL A 99 -17.44 -0.32 -6.02
N LEU A 100 -17.04 -1.25 -5.15
CA LEU A 100 -17.81 -1.63 -3.97
C LEU A 100 -17.12 -1.16 -2.70
N LEU A 101 -17.92 -0.80 -1.68
CA LEU A 101 -17.44 -0.32 -0.39
C LEU A 101 -16.52 0.91 -0.54
N GLU A 102 -16.93 1.86 -1.39
CA GLU A 102 -16.19 3.11 -1.65
C GLU A 102 -15.81 3.79 -0.33
N ASP A 103 -14.58 4.31 -0.25
CA ASP A 103 -14.01 4.98 0.93
C ASP A 103 -14.11 4.18 2.24
N PHE A 104 -14.12 2.85 2.14
CA PHE A 104 -14.29 1.96 3.29
C PHE A 104 -15.54 2.32 4.11
N SER A 105 -16.65 2.62 3.40
CA SER A 105 -17.92 3.10 3.95
C SER A 105 -18.45 2.33 5.16
N ALA A 106 -18.08 1.07 5.32
CA ALA A 106 -18.24 0.31 6.55
C ALA A 106 -17.05 -0.62 6.82
N PRO A 107 -16.72 -0.91 8.09
CA PRO A 107 -15.63 -1.81 8.45
C PRO A 107 -16.04 -3.28 8.30
N CYS A 108 -16.17 -3.74 7.06
CA CYS A 108 -16.56 -5.10 6.71
C CYS A 108 -15.56 -5.74 5.73
N ILE A 109 -15.54 -7.07 5.69
CA ILE A 109 -14.78 -7.83 4.69
C ILE A 109 -15.72 -8.13 3.53
N VAL A 110 -15.41 -7.64 2.33
CA VAL A 110 -16.22 -7.89 1.13
C VAL A 110 -15.61 -9.03 0.33
N GLN A 111 -16.41 -10.06 0.09
CA GLN A 111 -16.11 -11.18 -0.79
C GLN A 111 -16.86 -10.99 -2.09
N GLN A 112 -16.11 -10.75 -3.16
CA GLN A 112 -16.64 -10.64 -4.51
C GLN A 112 -15.68 -11.27 -5.51
N GLN A 113 -16.18 -11.54 -6.71
CA GLN A 113 -15.33 -11.91 -7.84
C GLN A 113 -15.00 -10.66 -8.63
N THR A 114 -13.78 -10.17 -8.48
CA THR A 114 -13.25 -9.03 -9.24
C THR A 114 -12.10 -9.53 -10.08
N THR A 115 -12.15 -9.27 -11.39
CA THR A 115 -11.08 -9.68 -12.30
C THR A 115 -9.92 -8.70 -12.26
N GLN A 116 -8.74 -9.11 -12.75
CA GLN A 116 -7.60 -8.19 -12.91
C GLN A 116 -7.96 -6.98 -13.79
N ALA A 117 -8.73 -7.20 -14.87
CA ALA A 117 -9.20 -6.13 -15.74
C ALA A 117 -10.09 -5.13 -14.98
N ASP A 118 -11.01 -5.62 -14.13
CA ASP A 118 -11.84 -4.77 -13.29
C ASP A 118 -10.98 -3.94 -12.31
N LEU A 119 -10.03 -4.57 -11.62
CA LEU A 119 -9.16 -3.86 -10.68
C LEU A 119 -8.30 -2.79 -11.37
N LEU A 120 -7.76 -3.08 -12.56
CA LEU A 120 -7.01 -2.11 -13.36
C LEU A 120 -7.91 -0.93 -13.79
N HIS A 121 -9.16 -1.23 -14.16
CA HIS A 121 -10.14 -0.21 -14.52
C HIS A 121 -10.50 0.69 -13.32
N ILE A 122 -10.73 0.10 -12.15
CA ILE A 122 -10.99 0.82 -10.89
C ILE A 122 -9.78 1.68 -10.50
N MET A 123 -8.56 1.11 -10.50
CA MET A 123 -7.33 1.84 -10.18
C MET A 123 -7.13 3.08 -11.07
N ARG A 124 -7.53 2.98 -12.35
CA ARG A 124 -7.38 4.06 -13.31
C ARG A 124 -8.46 5.13 -13.21
N PHE A 125 -9.71 4.73 -13.00
CA PHE A 125 -10.86 5.60 -13.27
C PHE A 125 -11.79 5.85 -12.08
N ALA A 126 -11.71 5.07 -10.99
CA ALA A 126 -12.58 5.30 -9.85
C ALA A 126 -12.42 6.72 -9.31
N ARG A 127 -13.54 7.34 -8.91
CA ARG A 127 -13.53 8.72 -8.42
C ARG A 127 -12.84 8.83 -7.06
N SER A 128 -13.00 7.82 -6.21
CA SER A 128 -12.38 7.76 -4.90
C SER A 128 -10.90 7.36 -5.00
N ASP A 129 -10.03 8.21 -4.47
CA ASP A 129 -8.60 7.95 -4.33
C ASP A 129 -8.32 6.69 -3.48
N PHE A 130 -9.13 6.47 -2.44
CA PHE A 130 -9.03 5.25 -1.63
C PHE A 130 -9.39 4.00 -2.42
N SER A 131 -10.47 4.03 -3.21
CA SER A 131 -10.88 2.89 -4.05
C SER A 131 -9.84 2.56 -5.12
N ARG A 132 -9.19 3.58 -5.69
CA ARG A 132 -8.06 3.38 -6.62
C ARG A 132 -6.89 2.68 -5.92
N TRP A 133 -6.56 3.14 -4.72
CA TRP A 133 -5.52 2.53 -3.88
C TRP A 133 -5.87 1.10 -3.47
N ASP A 134 -7.09 0.83 -3.01
CA ASP A 134 -7.49 -0.52 -2.59
C ASP A 134 -7.47 -1.51 -3.77
N ALA A 135 -7.92 -1.08 -4.96
CA ALA A 135 -7.83 -1.91 -6.16
C ALA A 135 -6.38 -2.24 -6.53
N GLN A 136 -5.47 -1.27 -6.40
CA GLN A 136 -4.03 -1.48 -6.58
C GLN A 136 -3.46 -2.49 -5.57
N GLN A 137 -3.88 -2.41 -4.31
CA GLN A 137 -3.43 -3.32 -3.26
C GLN A 137 -3.87 -4.76 -3.59
N GLN A 138 -5.14 -4.93 -4.01
CA GLN A 138 -5.68 -6.22 -4.42
C GLN A 138 -4.97 -6.80 -5.66
N LEU A 139 -4.56 -5.97 -6.62
CA LEU A 139 -3.77 -6.40 -7.78
C LEU A 139 -2.43 -7.01 -7.34
N PHE A 140 -1.66 -6.28 -6.53
CA PHE A 140 -0.36 -6.76 -6.08
C PHE A 140 -0.46 -7.97 -5.15
N ILE A 141 -1.44 -7.99 -4.23
CA ILE A 141 -1.70 -9.15 -3.37
C ILE A 141 -2.01 -10.39 -4.22
N SER A 142 -2.86 -10.26 -5.24
CA SER A 142 -3.22 -11.36 -6.12
C SER A 142 -2.02 -11.85 -6.93
N ALA A 143 -1.19 -10.94 -7.44
CA ALA A 143 0.04 -11.29 -8.16
C ALA A 143 1.05 -12.03 -7.27
N VAL A 144 1.25 -11.58 -6.02
CA VAL A 144 2.14 -12.27 -5.06
C VAL A 144 1.60 -13.67 -4.73
N LYS A 145 0.30 -13.80 -4.45
CA LYS A 145 -0.33 -15.11 -4.17
C LYS A 145 -0.20 -16.06 -5.36
N ALA A 146 -0.36 -15.56 -6.60
CA ALA A 146 -0.17 -16.34 -7.81
C ALA A 146 1.28 -16.81 -7.97
N ALA A 147 2.25 -15.91 -7.78
CA ALA A 147 3.68 -16.23 -7.87
C ALA A 147 4.15 -17.23 -6.81
N ILE A 148 3.62 -17.16 -5.58
CA ILE A 148 3.92 -18.14 -4.52
C ILE A 148 3.35 -19.52 -4.89
N LYS A 149 2.11 -19.56 -5.39
CA LYS A 149 1.45 -20.81 -5.76
C LYS A 149 2.09 -21.46 -6.99
N THR A 150 2.54 -20.64 -7.93
CA THR A 150 3.11 -21.06 -9.21
C THR A 150 4.43 -20.30 -9.44
N PRO A 151 5.58 -20.81 -8.96
CA PRO A 151 6.86 -20.10 -9.01
C PRO A 151 7.35 -19.72 -10.42
N THR A 152 6.80 -20.33 -11.47
CA THR A 152 7.09 -19.95 -12.86
C THR A 152 6.39 -18.66 -13.30
N GLN A 153 5.42 -18.15 -12.53
CA GLN A 153 4.71 -16.89 -12.74
C GLN A 153 5.19 -15.83 -11.73
N ASN A 154 6.49 -15.54 -11.75
CA ASN A 154 7.15 -14.65 -10.80
C ASN A 154 7.38 -13.23 -11.35
N LEU A 155 6.65 -12.84 -12.38
CA LEU A 155 6.68 -11.49 -12.96
C LEU A 155 5.27 -10.91 -12.95
N LEU A 156 5.20 -9.58 -12.84
CA LEU A 156 3.98 -8.82 -13.07
C LEU A 156 3.60 -8.86 -14.54
N ASP A 157 2.31 -8.95 -14.81
CA ASP A 157 1.76 -8.87 -16.15
C ASP A 157 2.04 -7.51 -16.80
N ASP A 158 2.22 -7.50 -18.13
CA ASP A 158 2.50 -6.29 -18.89
C ASP A 158 1.39 -5.23 -18.74
N GLU A 159 0.13 -5.65 -18.57
CA GLU A 159 -0.99 -4.73 -18.32
C GLU A 159 -0.81 -3.93 -17.02
N VAL A 160 -0.32 -4.58 -15.96
CA VAL A 160 -0.02 -3.92 -14.68
C VAL A 160 1.13 -2.93 -14.87
N ILE A 161 2.22 -3.34 -15.53
CA ILE A 161 3.35 -2.44 -15.80
C ILE A 161 2.93 -1.24 -16.65
N ASN A 162 2.10 -1.45 -17.68
CA ASN A 162 1.58 -0.38 -18.53
C ASN A 162 0.69 0.59 -17.75
N ALA A 163 -0.13 0.09 -16.82
CA ALA A 163 -0.94 0.95 -15.96
C ALA A 163 -0.05 1.82 -15.03
N LEU A 164 0.97 1.24 -14.41
CA LEU A 164 1.96 2.00 -13.61
C LEU A 164 2.72 3.02 -14.47
N ARG A 165 3.09 2.66 -15.71
CA ARG A 165 3.72 3.58 -16.67
C ARG A 165 2.84 4.80 -16.93
N SER A 166 1.56 4.58 -17.20
CA SER A 166 0.59 5.67 -17.42
C SER A 166 0.53 6.61 -16.21
N LEU A 167 0.52 6.10 -14.98
CA LEU A 167 0.53 6.94 -13.78
C LEU A 167 1.77 7.85 -13.70
N VAL A 168 2.96 7.32 -13.98
CA VAL A 168 4.23 8.07 -13.95
C VAL A 168 4.33 9.10 -15.07
N ILE A 169 3.86 8.77 -16.27
CA ILE A 169 3.89 9.66 -17.44
C ILE A 169 2.84 10.78 -17.28
N GLU A 170 1.59 10.40 -17.09
CA GLU A 170 0.44 11.32 -17.16
C GLU A 170 0.37 12.24 -15.93
N LYS A 171 0.74 11.74 -14.74
CA LYS A 171 0.70 12.48 -13.47
C LYS A 171 -0.62 13.22 -13.22
N GLN A 172 -1.73 12.64 -13.68
CA GLN A 172 -3.05 13.24 -13.51
C GLN A 172 -3.62 12.93 -12.12
N GLY A 173 -4.06 13.98 -11.42
CA GLY A 173 -4.61 13.88 -10.05
C GLY A 173 -3.57 14.23 -8.98
N ASP A 174 -3.80 13.75 -7.76
CA ASP A 174 -2.90 13.98 -6.63
C ASP A 174 -1.59 13.15 -6.80
N LEU A 175 -0.44 13.83 -6.76
CA LEU A 175 0.87 13.18 -6.86
C LEU A 175 1.17 12.29 -5.65
N ALA A 176 0.60 12.59 -4.47
CA ALA A 176 0.74 11.75 -3.29
C ALA A 176 0.01 10.41 -3.48
N LEU A 177 -1.19 10.44 -4.08
CA LEU A 177 -1.89 9.21 -4.46
C LEU A 177 -1.09 8.42 -5.49
N ILE A 178 -0.60 9.07 -6.55
CA ILE A 178 0.22 8.39 -7.56
C ILE A 178 1.43 7.70 -6.91
N ALA A 179 2.09 8.36 -5.95
CA ALA A 179 3.18 7.77 -5.20
C ALA A 179 2.74 6.50 -4.43
N GLU A 180 1.58 6.51 -3.78
CA GLU A 180 1.06 5.31 -3.10
C GLU A 180 0.60 4.21 -4.07
N LEU A 181 0.02 4.54 -5.23
CA LEU A 181 -0.34 3.57 -6.27
C LEU A 181 0.88 2.86 -6.87
N LEU A 182 2.04 3.51 -6.86
CA LEU A 182 3.30 2.92 -7.33
C LEU A 182 3.97 2.01 -6.29
N LYS A 183 3.46 1.94 -5.06
CA LYS A 183 4.10 1.26 -3.94
C LYS A 183 3.52 -0.14 -3.75
N LEU A 184 4.38 -1.16 -3.68
CA LEU A 184 3.91 -2.51 -3.34
C LEU A 184 3.34 -2.55 -1.90
N PRO A 185 2.37 -3.44 -1.63
CA PRO A 185 1.87 -3.67 -0.28
C PRO A 185 2.98 -4.01 0.72
N SER A 186 2.78 -3.63 1.98
CA SER A 186 3.74 -3.94 3.04
C SER A 186 3.85 -5.45 3.29
N PHE A 187 4.96 -5.88 3.91
CA PHE A 187 5.11 -7.28 4.31
C PHE A 187 3.96 -7.75 5.20
N ASP A 188 3.55 -6.96 6.20
CA ASP A 188 2.46 -7.32 7.10
C ASP A 188 1.12 -7.48 6.37
N THR A 189 0.86 -6.58 5.39
CA THR A 189 -0.33 -6.67 4.54
C THR A 189 -0.33 -7.97 3.75
N LEU A 190 0.80 -8.34 3.14
CA LEU A 190 0.93 -9.60 2.40
C LEU A 190 0.87 -10.80 3.33
N ALA A 191 1.51 -10.74 4.50
CA ALA A 191 1.53 -11.82 5.46
C ALA A 191 0.14 -12.15 6.02
N ALA A 192 -0.70 -11.14 6.22
CA ALA A 192 -2.09 -11.30 6.69
C ALA A 192 -2.97 -12.12 5.72
N GLU A 193 -2.56 -12.27 4.46
CA GLU A 193 -3.27 -13.05 3.45
C GLU A 193 -3.04 -14.57 3.54
N PHE A 194 -2.13 -15.02 4.42
CA PHE A 194 -1.74 -16.42 4.55
C PHE A 194 -1.95 -16.93 5.97
N THR A 195 -2.49 -18.15 6.09
CA THR A 195 -2.58 -18.84 7.39
C THR A 195 -1.22 -19.29 7.89
N VAL A 196 -0.37 -19.78 6.99
CA VAL A 196 1.05 -20.08 7.25
C VAL A 196 1.86 -19.13 6.38
N ILE A 197 2.62 -18.24 7.00
CA ILE A 197 3.25 -17.12 6.32
C ILE A 197 4.52 -17.58 5.57
N PRO A 198 4.55 -17.53 4.21
CA PRO A 198 5.71 -17.90 3.40
C PRO A 198 6.67 -16.71 3.27
N VAL A 199 7.51 -16.51 4.29
CA VAL A 199 8.28 -15.26 4.45
C VAL A 199 9.32 -15.08 3.36
N ASP A 200 10.15 -16.09 3.11
CA ASP A 200 11.22 -16.00 2.12
C ASP A 200 10.64 -15.77 0.72
N GLU A 201 9.50 -16.40 0.40
CA GLU A 201 8.83 -16.25 -0.89
C GLU A 201 8.21 -14.85 -1.07
N ILE A 202 7.48 -14.33 -0.07
CA ILE A 202 6.94 -12.95 -0.11
C ILE A 202 8.08 -11.97 -0.37
N VAL A 203 9.20 -12.17 0.32
CA VAL A 203 10.38 -11.31 0.28
C VAL A 203 11.05 -11.34 -1.09
N ALA A 204 11.29 -12.53 -1.64
CA ALA A 204 11.92 -12.71 -2.94
C ALA A 204 11.04 -12.18 -4.07
N ILE A 205 9.74 -12.49 -4.05
CA ILE A 205 8.79 -12.08 -5.10
C ILE A 205 8.60 -10.56 -5.10
N THR A 206 8.44 -9.93 -3.95
CA THR A 206 8.31 -8.46 -3.88
C THR A 206 9.57 -7.76 -4.38
N GLN A 207 10.77 -8.26 -4.03
CA GLN A 207 12.02 -7.77 -4.61
C GLN A 207 12.07 -7.91 -6.13
N GLN A 208 11.62 -9.05 -6.65
CA GLN A 208 11.59 -9.30 -8.10
C GLN A 208 10.62 -8.36 -8.81
N PHE A 209 9.41 -8.15 -8.27
CA PHE A 209 8.44 -7.21 -8.80
C PHE A 209 8.98 -5.78 -8.77
N GLU A 210 9.58 -5.36 -7.66
CA GLU A 210 10.21 -4.04 -7.57
C GLU A 210 11.34 -3.87 -8.58
N GLN A 211 12.15 -4.91 -8.81
CA GLN A 211 13.23 -4.88 -9.81
C GLN A 211 12.69 -4.81 -11.24
N GLN A 212 11.60 -5.54 -11.52
CA GLN A 212 10.91 -5.49 -12.81
C GLN A 212 10.36 -4.10 -13.08
N ILE A 213 9.65 -3.50 -12.11
CA ILE A 213 9.10 -2.15 -12.22
C ILE A 213 10.24 -1.13 -12.43
N ALA A 214 11.30 -1.20 -11.62
CA ALA A 214 12.45 -0.32 -11.77
C ALA A 214 13.04 -0.43 -13.18
N GLY A 215 13.30 -1.65 -13.67
CA GLY A 215 13.91 -1.91 -14.97
C GLY A 215 13.05 -1.44 -16.14
N GLN A 216 11.75 -1.77 -16.14
CA GLN A 216 10.85 -1.48 -17.26
C GLN A 216 10.39 -0.02 -17.32
N LEU A 217 10.43 0.71 -16.20
CA LEU A 217 9.99 2.11 -16.10
C LEU A 217 11.14 3.08 -15.76
N HIS A 218 12.40 2.65 -15.92
CA HIS A 218 13.59 3.42 -15.53
C HIS A 218 13.63 4.82 -16.16
N ARG A 219 13.33 4.91 -17.46
CA ARG A 219 13.33 6.18 -18.21
C ARG A 219 12.22 7.10 -17.72
N GLU A 220 11.03 6.54 -17.48
CA GLU A 220 9.86 7.25 -17.01
C GLU A 220 10.06 7.77 -15.58
N PHE A 221 10.65 6.97 -14.67
CA PHE A 221 10.99 7.44 -13.32
C PHE A 221 12.05 8.53 -13.34
N THR A 222 13.07 8.41 -14.19
CA THR A 222 14.11 9.44 -14.36
C THR A 222 13.50 10.76 -14.84
N ALA A 223 12.71 10.70 -15.91
CA ALA A 223 12.02 11.88 -16.47
C ALA A 223 11.02 12.48 -15.48
N CYS A 224 10.28 11.64 -14.75
CA CYS A 224 9.34 12.08 -13.72
C CYS A 224 10.08 12.82 -12.61
N TYR A 225 11.12 12.23 -12.02
CA TYR A 225 11.91 12.85 -10.95
C TYR A 225 12.48 14.22 -11.36
N GLN A 226 13.01 14.33 -12.58
CA GLN A 226 13.60 15.55 -13.11
C GLN A 226 12.53 16.63 -13.41
N SER A 227 11.32 16.24 -13.81
CA SER A 227 10.22 17.17 -14.06
C SER A 227 9.63 17.81 -12.79
N LEU A 228 9.83 17.18 -11.63
CA LEU A 228 9.25 17.58 -10.35
C LEU A 228 10.13 18.60 -9.63
N ILE A 229 9.57 19.79 -9.38
CA ILE A 229 10.23 20.89 -8.67
C ILE A 229 9.63 21.01 -7.27
N ASP A 230 10.46 20.80 -6.26
CA ASP A 230 10.11 21.06 -4.85
C ASP A 230 10.42 22.52 -4.53
N ASP A 231 9.39 23.27 -4.13
CA ASP A 231 9.51 24.68 -3.75
C ASP A 231 9.97 24.88 -2.29
N GLY A 232 10.14 23.77 -1.54
CA GLY A 232 10.56 23.77 -0.14
C GLY A 232 9.47 24.16 0.85
N SER A 233 8.25 24.43 0.39
CA SER A 233 7.12 24.78 1.26
C SER A 233 6.57 23.57 2.02
N VAL A 234 5.65 23.84 2.96
CA VAL A 234 4.90 22.81 3.69
C VAL A 234 3.47 22.65 3.16
N SER A 235 3.20 23.15 1.94
CA SER A 235 1.90 22.99 1.30
C SER A 235 1.62 21.54 0.94
N ALA A 236 0.34 21.16 0.86
CA ALA A 236 -0.05 19.82 0.42
C ALA A 236 0.53 19.46 -0.95
N ALA A 237 0.56 20.42 -1.89
CA ALA A 237 1.17 20.25 -3.20
C ALA A 237 2.67 19.94 -3.12
N ALA A 238 3.45 20.68 -2.31
CA ALA A 238 4.88 20.42 -2.13
C ALA A 238 5.15 19.09 -1.41
N VAL A 239 4.28 18.68 -0.49
CA VAL A 239 4.34 17.34 0.14
C VAL A 239 4.08 16.26 -0.91
N ALA A 240 3.07 16.41 -1.76
CA ALA A 240 2.74 15.48 -2.83
C ALA A 240 3.87 15.35 -3.87
N VAL A 241 4.51 16.47 -4.25
CA VAL A 241 5.71 16.47 -5.09
C VAL A 241 6.83 15.65 -4.46
N ARG A 242 7.14 15.89 -3.18
CA ARG A 242 8.21 15.15 -2.47
C ARG A 242 7.89 13.67 -2.32
N ALA A 243 6.61 13.31 -2.11
CA ALA A 243 6.18 11.92 -2.07
C ALA A 243 6.48 11.20 -3.39
N LEU A 244 6.10 11.80 -4.53
CA LEU A 244 6.37 11.20 -5.85
C LEU A 244 7.86 11.20 -6.19
N LYS A 245 8.62 12.25 -5.85
CA LYS A 245 10.08 12.25 -6.01
C LYS A 245 10.73 11.12 -5.20
N GLY A 246 10.30 10.92 -3.96
CA GLY A 246 10.79 9.84 -3.11
C GLY A 246 10.48 8.46 -3.68
N MET A 247 9.30 8.27 -4.28
CA MET A 247 8.96 7.02 -4.97
C MET A 247 9.81 6.79 -6.22
N CYS A 248 10.11 7.84 -6.99
CA CYS A 248 11.05 7.72 -8.12
C CYS A 248 12.44 7.29 -7.62
N LEU A 249 12.97 7.92 -6.57
CA LEU A 249 14.27 7.54 -5.99
C LEU A 249 14.27 6.09 -5.47
N HIS A 250 13.17 5.62 -4.87
CA HIS A 250 13.02 4.23 -4.41
C HIS A 250 13.25 3.22 -5.54
N TYR A 251 12.68 3.47 -6.73
CA TYR A 251 12.88 2.60 -7.89
C TYR A 251 14.24 2.83 -8.57
N LEU A 252 14.70 4.07 -8.71
CA LEU A 252 16.00 4.38 -9.32
C LEU A 252 17.17 3.78 -8.53
N ALA A 253 17.09 3.70 -7.20
CA ALA A 253 18.12 3.08 -6.37
C ALA A 253 18.32 1.59 -6.62
N LYS A 254 17.34 0.91 -7.22
CA LYS A 254 17.40 -0.53 -7.57
C LYS A 254 18.17 -0.80 -8.86
N ILE A 255 18.58 0.25 -9.57
CA ILE A 255 19.37 0.17 -10.80
C ILE A 255 20.69 0.89 -10.54
N ASN A 256 21.78 0.13 -10.50
CA ASN A 256 23.11 0.67 -10.25
C ASN A 256 23.71 1.28 -11.53
N GLU A 257 23.30 2.51 -11.83
CA GLU A 257 23.84 3.34 -12.90
C GLU A 257 24.40 4.65 -12.34
N LEU A 258 25.44 5.18 -12.98
CA LEU A 258 26.11 6.40 -12.56
C LEU A 258 25.14 7.59 -12.43
N GLU A 259 24.22 7.73 -13.40
CA GLU A 259 23.23 8.81 -13.42
C GLU A 259 22.25 8.70 -12.24
N ASN A 260 21.76 7.49 -11.94
CA ASN A 260 20.88 7.24 -10.78
C ASN A 260 21.61 7.58 -9.47
N ASN A 261 22.86 7.15 -9.35
CA ASN A 261 23.70 7.42 -8.18
C ASN A 261 23.91 8.92 -7.96
N GLN A 262 24.10 9.71 -9.03
CA GLN A 262 24.17 11.17 -8.95
C GLN A 262 22.87 11.81 -8.45
N LEU A 263 21.71 11.31 -8.92
CA LEU A 263 20.40 11.79 -8.43
C LEU A 263 20.20 11.50 -6.95
N LEU A 264 20.57 10.30 -6.49
CA LEU A 264 20.48 9.89 -5.08
C LEU A 264 21.40 10.72 -4.18
N ILE A 265 22.66 10.92 -4.59
CA ILE A 265 23.62 11.78 -3.85
C ILE A 265 23.12 13.23 -3.80
N SER A 266 22.60 13.75 -4.91
CA SER A 266 22.04 15.11 -4.96
C SER A 266 20.85 15.26 -4.00
N ALA A 267 19.93 14.29 -3.97
CA ALA A 267 18.79 14.28 -3.06
C ALA A 267 19.21 14.16 -1.59
N ALA A 268 20.21 13.33 -1.28
CA ALA A 268 20.77 13.17 0.06
C ALA A 268 21.44 14.45 0.59
N ASN A 269 21.88 15.35 -0.32
CA ASN A 269 22.45 16.65 0.01
C ASN A 269 21.43 17.81 -0.04
N SER A 270 20.13 17.50 -0.15
CA SER A 270 19.07 18.51 -0.17
C SER A 270 18.99 19.28 1.15
N HIS A 271 18.53 20.54 1.08
CA HIS A 271 18.21 21.34 2.27
C HIS A 271 16.88 20.92 2.94
N ASN A 272 16.11 20.03 2.31
CA ASN A 272 14.84 19.54 2.83
C ASN A 272 14.98 18.13 3.40
N MET A 273 14.72 17.96 4.71
CA MET A 273 14.87 16.68 5.40
C MET A 273 14.02 15.55 4.79
N THR A 274 12.85 15.84 4.20
CA THR A 274 12.04 14.81 3.53
C THR A 274 12.76 14.22 2.32
N ASN A 275 13.43 15.06 1.51
CA ASN A 275 14.19 14.59 0.35
C ASN A 275 15.43 13.80 0.77
N VAL A 276 16.14 14.28 1.81
CA VAL A 276 17.31 13.58 2.37
C VAL A 276 16.91 12.18 2.85
N LEU A 277 15.85 12.07 3.64
CA LEU A 277 15.37 10.79 4.16
C LEU A 277 14.84 9.86 3.06
N ALA A 278 14.20 10.40 2.02
CA ALA A 278 13.76 9.61 0.88
C ALA A 278 14.95 8.99 0.14
N ALA A 279 16.02 9.75 -0.10
CA ALA A 279 17.25 9.25 -0.72
C ALA A 279 17.94 8.19 0.14
N LEU A 280 18.09 8.44 1.44
CA LEU A 280 18.69 7.49 2.38
C LEU A 280 17.86 6.19 2.49
N SER A 281 16.53 6.32 2.59
CA SER A 281 15.65 5.15 2.59
C SER A 281 15.76 4.37 1.28
N ALA A 282 15.89 5.03 0.13
CA ALA A 282 16.01 4.37 -1.16
C ALA A 282 17.31 3.55 -1.25
N VAL A 283 18.46 4.15 -0.90
CA VAL A 283 19.76 3.45 -0.95
C VAL A 283 19.84 2.29 0.05
N VAL A 284 19.25 2.44 1.25
CA VAL A 284 19.21 1.37 2.25
C VAL A 284 18.34 0.21 1.77
N LYS A 285 17.13 0.47 1.29
CA LYS A 285 16.20 -0.58 0.84
C LYS A 285 16.67 -1.29 -0.42
N ALA A 286 17.45 -0.61 -1.26
CA ALA A 286 18.04 -1.19 -2.46
C ALA A 286 19.38 -1.91 -2.20
N ASP A 287 19.86 -1.93 -0.95
CA ASP A 287 21.20 -2.45 -0.61
C ASP A 287 22.31 -1.85 -1.49
N SER A 288 22.19 -0.54 -1.74
CA SER A 288 23.11 0.19 -2.62
C SER A 288 24.46 0.40 -1.95
N SER A 289 25.53 0.31 -2.75
CA SER A 289 26.90 0.66 -2.32
C SER A 289 27.04 2.07 -1.73
N LEU A 290 26.12 2.99 -2.05
CA LEU A 290 26.08 4.35 -1.51
C LEU A 290 25.58 4.42 -0.06
N ALA A 291 24.87 3.40 0.43
CA ALA A 291 24.18 3.44 1.71
C ALA A 291 25.13 3.76 2.87
N SER A 292 26.28 3.07 2.95
CA SER A 292 27.24 3.30 4.03
C SER A 292 27.82 4.71 4.00
N GLU A 293 28.15 5.25 2.83
CA GLU A 293 28.73 6.59 2.71
C GLU A 293 27.72 7.65 3.13
N LEU A 294 26.51 7.61 2.58
CA LEU A 294 25.48 8.61 2.84
C LEU A 294 24.97 8.55 4.28
N LEU A 295 24.86 7.36 4.89
CA LEU A 295 24.51 7.24 6.30
C LEU A 295 25.60 7.80 7.22
N ASN A 296 26.89 7.62 6.90
CA ASN A 296 27.98 8.19 7.69
C ASN A 296 28.05 9.72 7.56
N GLN A 297 27.78 10.25 6.37
CA GLN A 297 27.65 11.70 6.15
C GLN A 297 26.48 12.27 6.97
N PHE A 298 25.33 11.59 6.95
CA PHE A 298 24.15 12.03 7.72
C PHE A 298 24.42 12.04 9.23
N ASP A 299 25.01 10.97 9.79
CA ASP A 299 25.40 10.94 11.21
C ASP A 299 26.35 12.10 11.54
N SER A 300 27.42 12.27 10.76
CA SER A 300 28.40 13.35 10.98
C SER A 300 27.76 14.74 10.98
N GLN A 301 26.78 14.97 10.09
CA GLN A 301 26.07 16.24 9.99
C GLN A 301 25.07 16.45 11.13
N TRP A 302 24.31 15.41 11.51
CA TRP A 302 23.13 15.54 12.37
C TRP A 302 23.30 14.99 13.79
N ARG A 303 24.50 14.52 14.17
CA ARG A 303 24.77 13.94 15.50
C ARG A 303 24.32 14.79 16.69
N HIS A 304 24.32 16.12 16.51
CA HIS A 304 23.91 17.09 17.52
C HIS A 304 22.39 17.20 17.70
N ASP A 305 21.60 16.78 16.70
CA ASP A 305 20.14 16.78 16.74
C ASP A 305 19.62 15.39 17.08
N VAL A 306 19.17 15.25 18.32
CA VAL A 306 18.68 13.98 18.84
C VAL A 306 17.52 13.46 18.00
N LEU A 307 16.49 14.25 17.70
CA LEU A 307 15.29 13.77 16.98
C LEU A 307 15.61 13.34 15.55
N VAL A 308 16.55 14.01 14.88
CA VAL A 308 17.00 13.61 13.54
C VAL A 308 17.72 12.27 13.58
N MET A 309 18.53 12.01 14.62
CA MET A 309 19.21 10.73 14.80
C MET A 309 18.27 9.54 15.03
N ASP A 310 17.02 9.72 15.51
CA ASP A 310 16.04 8.61 15.55
C ASP A 310 15.79 8.05 14.14
N LYS A 311 15.69 8.94 13.16
CA LYS A 311 15.44 8.55 11.77
C LYS A 311 16.63 7.80 11.19
N TRP A 312 17.84 8.22 11.54
CA TRP A 312 19.07 7.52 11.18
C TRP A 312 19.15 6.13 11.80
N PHE A 313 18.83 5.97 13.09
CA PHE A 313 18.77 4.66 13.73
C PHE A 313 17.72 3.75 13.09
N ALA A 314 16.56 4.28 12.72
CA ALA A 314 15.54 3.52 12.01
C ALA A 314 16.04 3.05 10.64
N LEU A 315 16.72 3.90 9.88
CA LEU A 315 17.33 3.52 8.59
C LEU A 315 18.43 2.46 8.75
N GLN A 316 19.29 2.62 9.76
CA GLN A 316 20.32 1.64 10.10
C GLN A 316 19.70 0.27 10.42
N ALA A 317 18.58 0.25 11.14
CA ALA A 317 17.86 -0.96 11.50
C ALA A 317 17.23 -1.71 10.31
N MET A 318 17.12 -1.04 9.15
CA MET A 318 16.53 -1.59 7.93
C MET A 318 17.58 -2.13 6.93
N GLN A 319 18.88 -2.04 7.24
CA GLN A 319 19.93 -2.58 6.38
C GLN A 319 19.90 -4.12 6.29
N GLY A 320 20.45 -4.66 5.20
CA GLY A 320 20.41 -6.07 4.80
C GLY A 320 21.03 -7.10 5.77
N ALA A 321 20.72 -8.37 5.47
CA ALA A 321 20.56 -9.49 6.40
C ALA A 321 21.80 -10.06 7.07
N ASP A 322 22.92 -10.19 6.35
CA ASP A 322 23.98 -11.11 6.77
C ASP A 322 24.60 -10.73 8.12
N ASN A 323 24.58 -9.43 8.44
CA ASN A 323 25.10 -8.86 9.68
C ASN A 323 24.08 -7.96 10.39
N ALA A 324 22.78 -8.09 10.12
CA ALA A 324 21.77 -7.19 10.67
C ALA A 324 21.84 -7.12 12.22
N ILE A 325 21.91 -8.27 12.90
CA ILE A 325 22.02 -8.34 14.37
C ILE A 325 23.33 -7.68 14.85
N ALA A 326 24.46 -8.01 14.23
CA ALA A 326 25.76 -7.44 14.62
C ALA A 326 25.80 -5.91 14.41
N ASN A 327 25.12 -5.40 13.37
CA ASN A 327 24.97 -3.97 13.14
C ASN A 327 24.12 -3.31 14.24
N ILE A 328 23.01 -3.93 14.66
CA ILE A 328 22.20 -3.44 15.80
C ILE A 328 23.03 -3.41 17.08
N GLU A 329 23.77 -4.48 17.38
CA GLU A 329 24.64 -4.55 18.57
C GLU A 329 25.73 -3.47 18.56
N LYS A 330 26.32 -3.20 17.39
CA LYS A 330 27.28 -2.10 17.22
C LYS A 330 26.64 -0.73 17.48
N LEU A 331 25.38 -0.54 17.07
CA LEU A 331 24.65 0.72 17.27
C LEU A 331 24.31 0.99 18.74
N TYR A 332 24.27 -0.02 19.61
CA TYR A 332 24.17 0.20 21.06
C TYR A 332 25.38 0.94 21.64
N GLN A 333 26.53 0.85 20.98
CA GLN A 333 27.74 1.58 21.36
C GLN A 333 27.83 2.97 20.71
N HIS A 334 26.82 3.37 19.92
CA HIS A 334 26.82 4.67 19.26
C HIS A 334 26.63 5.79 20.29
N PRO A 335 27.40 6.90 20.25
CA PRO A 335 27.30 7.98 21.23
C PRO A 335 25.91 8.63 21.36
N CYS A 336 25.10 8.56 20.31
CA CYS A 336 23.72 9.09 20.31
C CYS A 336 22.66 8.04 20.70
N PHE A 337 23.06 6.83 21.09
CA PHE A 337 22.16 5.79 21.56
C PHE A 337 22.11 5.78 23.10
N ASP A 338 20.91 5.74 23.65
CA ASP A 338 20.66 5.70 25.08
C ASP A 338 19.44 4.82 25.37
N PHE A 339 19.65 3.72 26.10
CA PHE A 339 18.58 2.80 26.49
C PHE A 339 17.53 3.43 27.41
N SER A 340 17.87 4.48 28.14
CA SER A 340 16.94 5.17 29.02
C SER A 340 15.93 6.04 28.24
N ASN A 341 16.18 6.29 26.95
CA ASN A 341 15.31 7.05 26.08
C ASN A 341 14.39 6.13 25.24
N PRO A 342 13.07 6.10 25.52
CA PRO A 342 12.14 5.22 24.80
C PRO A 342 12.09 5.48 23.28
N ASN A 343 12.36 6.71 22.85
CA ASN A 343 12.38 7.04 21.42
C ASN A 343 13.57 6.36 20.73
N ARG A 344 14.77 6.35 21.34
CA ARG A 344 15.95 5.64 20.81
C ARG A 344 15.69 4.14 20.69
N VAL A 345 15.12 3.54 21.73
CA VAL A 345 14.80 2.11 21.75
C VAL A 345 13.77 1.80 20.68
N ARG A 346 12.71 2.60 20.54
CA ARG A 346 11.70 2.44 19.48
C ARG A 346 12.32 2.62 18.08
N ALA A 347 13.17 3.63 17.91
CA ALA A 347 13.79 3.95 16.62
C ALA A 347 14.73 2.84 16.14
N LEU A 348 15.53 2.24 17.03
CA LEU A 348 16.46 1.17 16.67
C LEU A 348 15.81 -0.22 16.77
N VAL A 349 15.44 -0.62 18.00
CA VAL A 349 14.94 -1.98 18.29
C VAL A 349 13.53 -2.17 17.77
N GLY A 350 12.67 -1.16 17.90
CA GLY A 350 11.31 -1.21 17.35
C GLY A 350 11.32 -1.32 15.82
N SER A 351 12.11 -0.51 15.14
CA SER A 351 12.26 -0.59 13.68
C SER A 351 12.86 -1.93 13.24
N PHE A 352 13.90 -2.42 13.93
CA PHE A 352 14.46 -3.75 13.65
C PHE A 352 13.40 -4.85 13.86
N SER A 353 12.62 -4.76 14.92
CA SER A 353 11.61 -5.78 15.22
C SER A 353 10.46 -5.79 14.21
N TYR A 354 10.06 -4.61 13.73
CA TYR A 354 8.92 -4.46 12.84
C TYR A 354 9.32 -4.69 11.37
N PHE A 355 10.40 -4.06 10.90
CA PHE A 355 10.85 -4.13 9.51
C PHE A 355 11.89 -5.23 9.26
N GLY A 356 12.59 -5.69 10.29
CA GLY A 356 13.54 -6.80 10.25
C GLY A 356 12.90 -8.18 10.42
N CYS A 357 11.57 -8.28 10.55
CA CYS A 357 10.80 -9.54 10.51
C CYS A 357 11.18 -10.44 9.32
N ARG A 358 11.59 -9.81 8.21
CA ARG A 358 12.23 -10.43 7.03
C ARG A 358 13.34 -11.44 7.37
N TRP A 359 13.98 -11.26 8.53
CA TRP A 359 15.18 -11.98 8.96
C TRP A 359 15.03 -12.65 10.34
N MET A 360 13.87 -12.50 10.98
CA MET A 360 13.70 -12.73 12.42
C MET A 360 13.00 -14.03 12.80
N ILE A 361 12.42 -14.76 11.84
CA ILE A 361 11.55 -15.91 12.16
C ILE A 361 12.28 -17.09 12.81
N PHE A 362 13.61 -17.17 12.73
CA PHE A 362 14.36 -18.22 13.42
C PHE A 362 15.21 -17.77 14.63
N ARG A 363 15.30 -16.47 14.97
CA ARG A 363 16.25 -16.01 16.02
C ARG A 363 15.66 -15.23 17.19
N LEU A 364 14.43 -14.73 17.09
CA LEU A 364 13.79 -13.99 18.19
C LEU A 364 13.57 -14.82 19.46
N PHE A 365 13.31 -16.13 19.32
CA PHE A 365 13.13 -17.01 20.47
C PHE A 365 14.39 -17.09 21.34
N TRP A 366 15.57 -16.81 20.77
CA TRP A 366 16.84 -16.79 21.49
C TRP A 366 17.18 -15.43 22.11
N LEU A 367 16.76 -14.32 21.49
CA LEU A 367 16.99 -12.97 22.01
C LEU A 367 16.18 -12.72 23.29
N PHE A 368 14.89 -13.08 23.33
CA PHE A 368 14.09 -12.88 24.56
C PHE A 368 14.52 -13.77 25.73
N VAL A 369 15.11 -14.94 25.47
CA VAL A 369 15.57 -15.88 26.52
C VAL A 369 16.97 -15.51 27.05
N SER A 370 17.79 -14.80 26.25
CA SER A 370 19.16 -14.45 26.66
C SER A 370 19.27 -13.14 27.47
N PHE A 371 18.22 -12.31 27.48
CA PHE A 371 18.19 -11.04 28.23
C PHE A 371 17.63 -11.16 29.66
N HIS A 372 17.48 -12.38 30.19
CA HIS A 372 17.16 -12.65 31.61
C HIS A 372 18.28 -13.38 32.35
N LYS A 373 19.54 -13.18 31.94
CA LYS A 373 20.72 -13.59 32.70
C LYS A 373 21.71 -12.46 32.89
#